data_AF-A0A7W7NTY4-F1
#
_entry.id   AF-A0A7W7NTY4-F1
#
_cell.length_a   1.000
_cell.length_b   1.000
_cell.length_c   1.000
_cell.angle_alpha   90.00
_cell.angle_beta   90.00
_cell.angle_gamma   90.00
#
_symmetry.space_group_name_H-M   'P 1'
#
loop_
_entity.id
_entity.type
_entity.pdbx_description
1 polymer ?
#
loop_
_entity_poly.entity_id
_entity_poly.type
_entity_poly.pdbx_seq_one_letter_code
_entity_poly.pdbx_strand_id
1 'polypeptide(L)'
;MDSQDILGNMVAALKGELGQGYSTISNFIQNQGNLLARQAENIATSRATGSLKDDDELFAFFLQGLQQNAENAARSVVMLSALTIEQAWNAIAGALWGGVRAILTGAGFPANRLPETPPFNL
;
A
#
# COMPACT_ATOMS: atom_id res chain seq x y z
N MET A 1 -24.57 -18.90 -8.42
CA MET A 1 -23.12 -18.93 -8.68
C MET A 1 -22.92 -19.44 -10.08
N ASP A 2 -22.75 -18.52 -11.00
CA ASP A 2 -22.30 -18.76 -12.36
C ASP A 2 -21.02 -17.95 -12.65
N SER A 3 -20.56 -17.93 -13.90
CA SER A 3 -19.35 -17.19 -14.27
C SER A 3 -19.46 -15.68 -14.06
N GLN A 4 -20.66 -15.10 -14.18
CA GLN A 4 -20.88 -13.66 -13.97
C GLN A 4 -20.82 -13.32 -12.48
N ASP A 5 -21.40 -14.17 -11.62
CA ASP A 5 -21.27 -14.05 -10.16
C ASP A 5 -19.79 -14.08 -9.73
N ILE A 6 -19.01 -15.02 -10.30
CA ILE A 6 -17.57 -15.16 -9.97
C ILE A 6 -16.81 -13.91 -10.40
N LEU A 7 -17.00 -13.45 -11.63
CA LEU A 7 -16.35 -12.23 -12.13
C LEU A 7 -16.73 -11.02 -11.28
N GLY A 8 -18.02 -10.87 -10.94
CA GLY A 8 -18.51 -9.81 -10.07
C GLY A 8 -17.82 -9.81 -8.71
N ASN A 9 -17.67 -10.98 -8.09
CA ASN A 9 -16.98 -11.14 -6.82
C ASN A 9 -15.48 -10.81 -6.92
N MET A 10 -14.81 -11.21 -8.01
CA MET A 10 -13.40 -10.88 -8.25
C MET A 10 -13.18 -9.37 -8.40
N VAL A 11 -14.05 -8.69 -9.17
CA VAL A 11 -13.97 -7.23 -9.36
C VAL A 11 -14.26 -6.49 -8.06
N ALA A 12 -15.25 -6.95 -7.28
CA ALA A 12 -15.56 -6.37 -5.98
C ALA A 12 -14.40 -6.52 -4.99
N ALA A 13 -13.79 -7.71 -4.93
CA ALA A 13 -12.61 -7.99 -4.11
C ALA A 13 -11.42 -7.09 -4.49
N LEU A 14 -11.10 -7.02 -5.78
CA LEU A 14 -10.04 -6.13 -6.30
C LEU A 14 -10.27 -4.68 -5.91
N LYS A 15 -11.48 -4.16 -6.11
CA LYS A 15 -11.83 -2.78 -5.78
C LYS A 15 -11.72 -2.51 -4.28
N GLY A 16 -12.14 -3.46 -3.45
CA GLY A 16 -12.03 -3.37 -2.00
C GLY A 16 -10.58 -3.22 -1.54
N GLU A 17 -9.71 -4.15 -1.94
CA GLU A 17 -8.31 -4.16 -1.53
C GLU A 17 -7.52 -2.97 -2.08
N LEU A 18 -7.69 -2.61 -3.36
CA LEU A 18 -7.02 -1.43 -3.93
C LEU A 18 -7.50 -0.13 -3.27
N GLY A 19 -8.79 -0.02 -2.95
CA GLY A 19 -9.34 1.15 -2.26
C GLY A 19 -8.76 1.29 -0.85
N GLN A 20 -8.71 0.19 -0.10
CA GLN A 20 -8.13 0.17 1.25
C GLN A 20 -6.61 0.45 1.22
N GLY A 21 -5.89 -0.15 0.28
CA GLY A 21 -4.46 0.09 0.10
C GLY A 21 -4.15 1.54 -0.28
N TYR A 22 -4.91 2.13 -1.20
CA TYR A 22 -4.79 3.56 -1.53
C TYR A 22 -5.03 4.45 -0.31
N SER A 23 -6.08 4.19 0.49
CA SER A 23 -6.33 4.96 1.71
C SER A 23 -5.16 4.86 2.69
N THR A 24 -4.59 3.67 2.87
CA THR A 24 -3.45 3.43 3.75
C THR A 24 -2.21 4.21 3.29
N ILE A 25 -1.86 4.13 2.01
CA ILE A 25 -0.72 4.84 1.43
C ILE A 25 -0.93 6.36 1.48
N SER A 26 -2.13 6.83 1.14
CA SER A 26 -2.49 8.25 1.17
C SER A 26 -2.36 8.81 2.60
N ASN A 27 -2.91 8.12 3.59
CA ASN A 27 -2.80 8.54 4.99
C ASN A 27 -1.35 8.55 5.47
N PHE A 28 -0.55 7.55 5.07
CA PHE A 28 0.88 7.52 5.36
C PHE A 28 1.60 8.75 4.79
N ILE A 29 1.39 9.07 3.51
CA ILE A 29 1.99 10.25 2.86
C ILE A 29 1.47 11.55 3.45
N GLN A 30 0.19 11.67 3.81
CA GLN A 30 -0.32 12.86 4.47
C GLN A 30 0.39 13.10 5.81
N ASN A 31 0.62 12.05 6.59
CA ASN A 31 1.29 12.16 7.88
C ASN A 31 2.80 12.44 7.72
N GLN A 32 3.51 11.64 6.95
CA GLN A 32 4.96 11.78 6.77
C GLN A 32 5.33 12.99 5.91
N GLY A 33 4.60 13.21 4.81
CA GLY A 33 4.80 14.34 3.91
C GLY A 33 4.56 15.68 4.59
N ASN A 34 3.59 15.79 5.50
CA ASN A 34 3.40 17.02 6.29
C ASN A 34 4.60 17.29 7.21
N LEU A 35 5.15 16.27 7.87
CA LEU A 35 6.36 16.42 8.69
C LEU A 35 7.58 16.81 7.85
N LEU A 36 7.77 16.20 6.68
CA LEU A 36 8.83 16.55 5.74
C LEU A 36 8.69 17.99 5.24
N ALA A 37 7.48 18.41 4.88
CA ALA A 37 7.20 19.77 4.43
C ALA A 37 7.53 20.79 5.53
N ARG A 38 7.11 20.54 6.77
CA ARG A 38 7.46 21.40 7.92
C ARG A 38 8.96 21.42 8.20
N GLN A 39 9.64 20.28 8.09
CA GLN A 39 11.10 20.23 8.23
C GLN A 39 11.78 21.08 7.16
N ALA A 40 11.34 20.96 5.90
CA ALA A 40 11.86 21.75 4.78
C ALA A 40 11.64 23.26 4.98
N GLU A 41 10.43 23.66 5.39
CA GLU A 41 10.09 25.05 5.70
C GLU A 41 10.99 25.61 6.82
N ASN A 42 11.17 24.85 7.91
CA ASN A 42 12.01 25.24 9.03
C ASN A 42 13.47 25.41 8.61
N ILE A 43 14.01 24.46 7.84
CA ILE A 43 15.39 24.52 7.34
C ILE A 43 15.57 25.76 6.44
N ALA A 44 14.65 25.97 5.50
CA ALA A 44 14.69 27.11 4.58
C ALA A 44 14.61 28.45 5.31
N THR A 45 13.71 28.57 6.29
CA THR A 45 13.53 29.78 7.09
C THR A 45 14.77 30.06 7.95
N SER A 46 15.28 29.04 8.66
CA SER A 46 16.49 29.19 9.45
C SER A 46 17.71 29.54 8.61
N ARG A 47 17.77 29.10 7.35
CA ARG A 47 18.83 29.50 6.41
C ARG A 47 18.67 30.93 5.92
N ALA A 48 17.45 31.39 5.68
CA ALA A 48 17.23 32.73 5.16
C ALA A 48 17.53 33.82 6.21
N THR A 49 17.07 33.61 7.45
CA THR A 49 17.05 34.67 8.46
C THR A 49 17.43 34.22 9.87
N GLY A 50 17.65 32.93 10.09
CA GLY A 50 17.81 32.34 11.42
C GLY A 50 19.19 31.79 11.71
N SER A 51 19.23 30.75 12.55
CA SER A 51 20.46 30.16 13.08
C SER A 51 21.36 29.49 12.03
N LEU A 52 20.85 29.24 10.82
CA LEU A 52 21.62 28.59 9.74
C LEU A 52 22.14 29.58 8.69
N LYS A 53 21.92 30.89 8.88
CA LYS A 53 22.20 31.91 7.86
C LYS A 53 23.64 31.89 7.35
N ASP A 54 24.58 31.78 8.27
CA ASP A 54 26.02 31.80 7.98
C ASP A 54 26.72 30.49 8.41
N ASP A 55 25.93 29.43 8.68
CA ASP A 55 26.42 28.11 9.07
C ASP A 55 26.13 27.07 7.96
N ASP A 56 27.04 27.02 6.98
CA ASP A 56 26.92 26.17 5.80
C ASP A 56 27.00 24.68 6.12
N GLU A 57 27.83 24.31 7.11
CA GLU A 57 28.03 22.92 7.50
C GLU A 57 26.76 22.36 8.17
N LEU A 58 26.21 23.09 9.13
CA LEU A 58 24.99 22.67 9.81
C LEU A 58 23.78 22.70 8.87
N PHE A 59 23.72 23.65 7.94
CA PHE A 59 22.70 23.68 6.89
C PHE A 59 22.77 22.43 6.00
N ALA A 60 23.96 22.05 5.54
CA ALA A 60 24.16 20.85 4.73
C ALA A 60 23.78 19.57 5.49
N PHE A 61 24.14 19.48 6.77
CA PHE A 61 23.73 18.37 7.64
C PHE A 61 22.20 18.22 7.71
N PHE A 62 21.47 19.32 7.93
CA PHE A 62 20.02 19.27 7.98
C PHE A 62 19.38 18.92 6.63
N LEU A 63 19.92 19.41 5.52
CA LEU A 63 19.46 19.02 4.17
C LEU A 63 19.66 17.53 3.90
N GLN A 64 20.81 16.97 4.30
CA GLN A 64 21.07 15.54 4.17
C GLN A 64 20.06 14.72 4.99
N GLY A 65 19.76 15.15 6.22
CA GLY A 65 18.74 14.51 7.05
C GLY A 65 17.34 14.56 6.41
N LEU A 66 16.94 15.71 5.85
CA LEU A 66 15.69 15.86 5.12
C LEU A 66 15.63 14.92 3.90
N GLN A 67 16.69 14.84 3.11
CA GLN A 67 16.79 13.93 1.97
C GLN A 67 16.61 12.48 2.42
N GLN A 68 17.33 12.05 3.46
CA GLN A 68 17.25 10.68 3.95
C GLN A 68 15.84 10.33 4.45
N ASN A 69 15.17 11.25 5.14
CA ASN A 69 13.78 11.07 5.56
C ASN A 69 12.82 10.95 4.36
N ALA A 70 13.02 11.77 3.32
CA ALA A 70 12.23 11.70 2.10
C ALA A 70 12.43 10.37 1.34
N GLU A 71 13.68 9.89 1.23
CA GLU A 71 13.99 8.59 0.64
C GLU A 71 13.35 7.43 1.42
N ASN A 72 13.40 7.49 2.76
CA ASN A 72 12.76 6.50 3.62
C ASN A 72 11.23 6.50 3.44
N ALA A 73 10.60 7.67 3.34
CA ALA A 73 9.17 7.77 3.06
C ALA A 73 8.82 7.14 1.70
N ALA A 74 9.63 7.38 0.67
CA ALA A 74 9.43 6.76 -0.64
C ALA A 74 9.57 5.22 -0.59
N ARG A 75 10.56 4.69 0.13
CA ARG A 75 10.72 3.23 0.33
C ARG A 75 9.50 2.61 1.00
N SER A 76 8.95 3.28 2.01
CA SER A 76 7.72 2.83 2.68
C SER A 76 6.52 2.81 1.73
N VAL A 77 6.37 3.81 0.84
CA VAL A 77 5.30 3.79 -0.18
C VAL A 77 5.45 2.60 -1.12
N VAL A 78 6.67 2.28 -1.55
CA VAL A 78 6.93 1.11 -2.42
C VAL A 78 6.51 -0.18 -1.70
N MET A 79 6.92 -0.35 -0.44
CA MET A 79 6.57 -1.53 0.35
C MET A 79 5.05 -1.67 0.56
N LEU A 80 4.37 -0.58 0.91
CA LEU A 80 2.91 -0.56 1.07
C LEU A 80 2.18 -0.83 -0.24
N SER A 81 2.73 -0.36 -1.37
CA SER A 81 2.16 -0.62 -2.70
C SER A 81 2.29 -2.10 -3.08
N ALA A 82 3.46 -2.71 -2.84
CA ALA A 82 3.65 -4.14 -3.07
C ALA A 82 2.66 -4.97 -2.22
N LEU A 83 2.54 -4.65 -0.93
CA LEU A 83 1.59 -5.33 -0.04
C LEU A 83 0.14 -5.18 -0.51
N THR A 84 -0.24 -3.99 -0.98
CA THR A 84 -1.58 -3.75 -1.54
C THR A 84 -1.85 -4.63 -2.76
N ILE A 85 -0.87 -4.77 -3.66
CA ILE A 85 -0.99 -5.61 -4.85
C ILE A 85 -1.11 -7.09 -4.46
N GLU A 86 -0.30 -7.54 -3.50
CA GLU A 86 -0.38 -8.91 -2.97
C GLU A 86 -1.76 -9.21 -2.39
N GLN A 87 -2.27 -8.33 -1.53
CA GLN A 87 -3.58 -8.46 -0.90
C GLN A 87 -4.70 -8.49 -1.95
N ALA A 88 -4.65 -7.57 -2.93
CA ALA A 88 -5.60 -7.53 -4.02
C ALA A 88 -5.62 -8.83 -4.84
N TRP A 89 -4.45 -9.38 -5.16
CA TRP A 89 -4.37 -10.65 -5.88
C TRP A 89 -4.90 -11.82 -5.05
N ASN A 90 -4.52 -11.90 -3.78
CA ASN A 90 -5.00 -12.94 -2.86
C ASN A 90 -6.53 -12.88 -2.71
N ALA A 91 -7.12 -11.68 -2.66
CA ALA A 91 -8.57 -11.52 -2.62
C ALA A 91 -9.26 -11.95 -3.93
N ILE A 92 -8.69 -11.60 -5.09
CA ILE A 92 -9.17 -12.08 -6.39
C ILE A 92 -9.15 -13.61 -6.47
N ALA A 93 -8.01 -14.21 -6.11
CA ALA A 93 -7.86 -15.66 -6.10
C ALA A 93 -8.86 -16.30 -5.12
N GLY A 94 -9.04 -15.70 -3.93
CA GLY A 94 -10.06 -16.08 -2.96
C GLY A 94 -11.46 -16.12 -3.57
N ALA A 95 -11.86 -15.07 -4.29
CA ALA A 95 -13.15 -14.99 -4.97
C ALA A 95 -13.31 -16.05 -6.07
N LEU A 96 -12.29 -16.24 -6.92
CA LEU A 96 -12.30 -17.22 -8.00
C LEU A 96 -12.47 -18.65 -7.46
N TRP A 97 -11.57 -19.06 -6.57
CA TRP A 97 -11.58 -20.41 -6.01
C TRP A 97 -12.77 -20.64 -5.07
N GLY A 98 -13.23 -19.59 -4.38
CA GLY A 98 -14.48 -19.62 -3.63
C GLY A 98 -15.69 -19.90 -4.53
N GLY A 99 -15.74 -19.28 -5.71
CA GLY A 99 -16.75 -19.56 -6.73
C GLY A 99 -16.73 -21.00 -7.21
N VAL A 100 -15.55 -21.53 -7.54
CA VAL A 100 -15.36 -22.94 -7.91
C VAL A 100 -15.86 -23.88 -6.82
N ARG A 101 -15.50 -23.63 -5.56
CA ARG A 101 -15.97 -24.41 -4.40
C ARG A 101 -17.49 -24.34 -4.23
N ALA A 102 -18.10 -23.18 -4.45
CA ALA A 102 -19.55 -23.01 -4.35
C ALA A 102 -20.28 -23.84 -5.42
N ILE A 103 -19.79 -23.85 -6.66
CA ILE A 103 -20.35 -24.67 -7.75
C ILE A 103 -20.22 -26.17 -7.42
N LEU A 104 -19.03 -26.62 -7.01
CA LEU A 104 -18.78 -28.03 -6.68
C LEU A 104 -19.65 -28.49 -5.49
N THR A 105 -19.74 -27.68 -4.44
CA THR A 105 -20.60 -27.98 -3.29
C THR A 105 -22.07 -28.09 -3.71
N GLY A 106 -22.55 -27.17 -4.58
CA GLY A 106 -23.90 -27.22 -5.12
C GLY A 106 -24.20 -28.47 -5.97
N ALA A 107 -23.17 -29.06 -6.57
CA ALA A 107 -23.25 -30.32 -7.32
C ALA A 107 -23.09 -31.58 -6.46
N GLY A 108 -22.94 -31.44 -5.13
CA GLY A 108 -22.80 -32.56 -4.20
C GLY A 108 -21.38 -33.13 -4.11
N PHE A 109 -20.34 -32.39 -4.54
CA PHE A 109 -18.96 -32.84 -4.41
C PHE A 109 -18.54 -32.89 -2.92
N PRO A 110 -17.77 -33.92 -2.49
CA PRO A 110 -17.39 -34.07 -1.09
C PRO A 110 -16.38 -33.00 -0.67
N ALA A 111 -16.56 -32.45 0.54
CA ALA A 111 -15.80 -31.30 1.05
C ALA A 111 -14.27 -31.54 1.07
N ASN A 112 -13.83 -32.77 1.34
CA ASN A 112 -12.41 -33.14 1.37
C ASN A 112 -11.73 -33.19 -0.01
N ARG A 113 -12.46 -32.94 -1.09
CA ARG A 113 -11.92 -32.86 -2.47
C ARG A 113 -12.06 -31.48 -3.08
N LEU A 114 -12.48 -30.49 -2.31
CA LEU A 114 -12.62 -29.12 -2.79
C LEU A 114 -11.23 -28.46 -2.96
N PRO A 115 -11.03 -27.66 -4.01
CA PRO A 115 -9.76 -26.99 -4.24
C PRO A 115 -9.53 -25.88 -3.21
N GLU A 116 -8.29 -25.75 -2.75
CA GLU A 116 -7.84 -24.64 -1.92
C GLU A 116 -7.47 -23.42 -2.75
N THR A 117 -7.48 -22.24 -2.12
CA THR A 117 -6.95 -21.03 -2.74
C THR A 117 -5.44 -21.00 -2.53
N PRO A 118 -4.60 -21.08 -3.57
CA PRO A 118 -3.15 -20.98 -3.42
C PRO A 118 -2.77 -19.56 -3.00
N PRO A 119 -1.93 -19.38 -1.96
CA PRO A 119 -1.45 -18.07 -1.56
C PRO A 119 -0.41 -17.53 -2.54
N PHE A 120 -0.38 -16.20 -2.70
CA PHE A 120 0.68 -15.47 -3.37
C PHE A 120 1.34 -14.52 -2.38
N ASN A 121 2.68 -14.53 -2.36
CA ASN A 121 3.50 -13.63 -1.54
C ASN A 121 4.52 -12.96 -2.47
N LEU A 122 4.61 -11.63 -2.42
CA LEU A 122 5.57 -10.84 -3.22
C LEU A 122 6.96 -10.77 -2.59
#